data_AF-A0A2N3E2M9-F1
#
_entry.id   AF-A0A2N3E2M9-F1
#
_cell.length_a   1.000
_cell.length_b   1.000
_cell.length_c   1.000
_cell.angle_alpha   90.00
_cell.angle_beta   90.00
_cell.angle_gamma   90.00
#
_symmetry.space_group_name_H-M   'P 1'
#
loop_
_entity.id
_entity.type
_entity.pdbx_description
1 polymer ?
#
loop_
_entity_poly.entity_id
_entity_poly.type
_entity_poly.pdbx_seq_one_letter_code
_entity_poly.pdbx_strand_id
1 'polypeptide(L)'
;MNLPPFRDPGYVEPKVEVEHRADGSVVLRNPHPLRAVPANLIEPIRKWAAEAPDRAWLGKRRAAKEGLGSWELLTYADANRKVSAIAQALLDRGFNQQTPVMILSGNSIEHALMTYGAIMAG
;
A
#
# COMPACT_ATOMS: atom_id res chain seq x y z
N MET A 1 -8.75 36.28 -1.07
CA MET A 1 -8.76 35.20 -2.08
C MET A 1 -9.41 33.98 -1.45
N ASN A 2 -10.43 33.41 -2.07
CA ASN A 2 -11.09 32.20 -1.56
C ASN A 2 -10.22 31.00 -1.93
N LEU A 3 -9.68 30.28 -0.95
CA LEU A 3 -8.81 29.13 -1.21
C LEU A 3 -9.64 27.97 -1.80
N PRO A 4 -9.08 27.17 -2.73
CA PRO A 4 -9.72 25.95 -3.22
C PRO A 4 -10.05 25.00 -2.04
N PRO A 5 -11.18 24.27 -2.10
CA PRO A 5 -11.68 23.45 -1.00
C PRO A 5 -10.91 22.13 -0.88
N PHE A 6 -9.62 22.23 -0.58
CA PHE A 6 -8.82 21.06 -0.25
C PHE A 6 -9.08 20.63 1.19
N ARG A 7 -9.13 19.32 1.40
CA ARG A 7 -9.12 18.75 2.75
C ARG A 7 -7.80 19.12 3.41
N ASP A 8 -7.85 19.62 4.64
CA ASP A 8 -6.64 19.83 5.44
C ASP A 8 -5.88 18.49 5.57
N PRO A 9 -4.62 18.42 5.10
CA PRO A 9 -3.84 17.19 5.15
C PRO A 9 -3.39 16.82 6.57
N GLY A 10 -3.50 17.72 7.55
CA GLY A 10 -3.10 17.45 8.93
C GLY A 10 -1.60 17.15 9.08
N TYR A 11 -0.76 17.84 8.30
CA TYR A 11 0.69 17.69 8.39
C TYR A 11 1.19 18.10 9.78
N VAL A 12 2.22 17.41 10.26
CA VAL A 12 2.96 17.84 11.44
C VAL A 12 3.70 19.15 11.15
N GLU A 13 4.02 19.89 12.21
CA GLU A 13 4.86 21.09 12.10
C GLU A 13 6.15 20.78 11.33
N PRO A 14 6.49 21.55 10.27
CA PRO A 14 7.77 21.43 9.58
C PRO A 14 8.92 21.81 10.52
N LYS A 15 9.51 20.81 11.18
CA LYS A 15 10.57 21.00 12.17
C LYS A 15 11.71 20.02 11.92
N VAL A 16 12.94 20.49 12.11
CA VAL A 16 14.15 19.67 12.06
C VAL A 16 15.06 20.05 13.22
N GLU A 17 15.63 19.07 13.90
CA GLU A 17 16.71 19.28 14.86
C GLU A 17 18.04 19.22 14.13
N VAL A 18 18.92 20.20 14.42
CA VAL A 18 20.23 20.35 13.77
C VAL A 18 21.32 20.26 14.83
N GLU A 19 22.18 19.25 14.71
CA GLU A 19 23.36 19.07 15.55
C GLU A 19 24.61 19.32 14.71
N HIS A 20 25.35 20.38 15.05
CA HIS A 20 26.68 20.64 14.48
C HIS A 20 27.75 19.98 15.34
N ARG A 21 28.59 19.13 14.73
CA ARG A 21 29.63 18.36 15.42
C ARG A 21 31.01 18.97 15.23
N ALA A 22 31.93 18.64 16.15
CA ALA A 22 33.29 19.17 16.16
C ALA A 22 34.15 18.73 14.94
N ASP A 23 33.78 17.64 14.28
CA ASP A 23 34.41 17.16 13.04
C ASP A 23 33.89 17.88 11.78
N GLY A 24 33.01 18.87 11.94
CA GLY A 24 32.39 19.62 10.85
C GLY A 24 31.14 18.96 10.26
N SER A 25 30.74 17.78 10.74
CA SER A 25 29.50 17.14 10.28
C SER A 25 28.24 17.81 10.86
N VAL A 26 27.14 17.72 10.11
CA VAL A 26 25.82 18.23 10.52
C VAL A 26 24.83 17.07 10.51
N VAL A 27 24.20 16.79 11.65
CA VAL A 27 23.16 15.77 11.77
C VAL A 27 21.80 16.42 11.82
N LEU A 28 20.93 16.01 10.90
CA LEU A 28 19.53 16.43 10.84
C LEU A 28 18.65 15.31 11.40
N ARG A 29 17.79 15.64 12.37
CA ARG A 29 16.81 14.68 12.92
C ARG A 29 15.39 15.21 12.76
N ASN A 30 14.48 14.31 12.42
CA ASN A 30 13.05 14.56 12.56
C ASN A 30 12.70 14.45 14.06
N PRO A 31 12.26 15.53 14.72
CA PRO A 31 11.95 15.51 16.15
C PRO A 31 10.63 14.80 16.45
N HIS A 32 9.81 14.53 15.43
CA HIS A 32 8.52 13.89 15.62
C HIS A 32 8.71 12.40 15.87
N PRO A 33 8.24 11.85 17.01
CA PRO A 33 8.35 10.42 17.27
C PRO A 33 7.56 9.64 16.23
N LEU A 34 8.05 8.44 15.92
CA LEU A 34 7.32 7.52 15.05
C LEU A 34 5.98 7.20 15.72
N ARG A 35 4.88 7.42 14.99
CA ARG A 35 3.54 7.03 15.44
C ARG A 35 3.39 5.50 15.41
N ALA A 36 2.31 4.99 15.98
CA ALA A 36 1.97 3.58 15.81
C ALA A 36 1.92 3.24 14.32
N VAL A 37 2.73 2.27 13.91
CA VAL A 37 2.78 1.76 12.54
C VAL A 37 2.22 0.34 12.50
N PRO A 38 1.61 -0.08 11.39
CA PRO A 38 1.24 -1.47 11.20
C PRO A 38 2.48 -2.37 11.27
N ALA A 39 2.31 -3.57 11.80
CA ALA A 39 3.35 -4.58 11.92
C ALA A 39 3.83 -5.11 10.56
N ASN A 40 2.99 -5.02 9.52
CA ASN A 40 3.33 -5.39 8.15
C ASN A 40 2.39 -4.71 7.13
N LEU A 41 2.70 -4.89 5.84
CA LEU A 41 1.92 -4.32 4.73
C LEU A 41 0.50 -4.90 4.59
N ILE A 42 0.21 -6.05 5.21
CA ILE A 42 -1.08 -6.73 5.12
C ILE A 42 -2.09 -6.19 6.14
N GLU A 43 -1.62 -5.78 7.32
CA GLU A 43 -2.47 -5.30 8.40
C GLU A 43 -3.41 -4.16 7.97
N PRO A 44 -2.99 -3.13 7.20
CA PRO A 44 -3.92 -2.10 6.70
C PRO A 44 -5.05 -2.65 5.83
N ILE A 45 -4.78 -3.64 4.96
CA ILE A 45 -5.81 -4.24 4.11
C ILE A 45 -6.84 -4.98 4.97
N ARG A 46 -6.38 -5.74 5.98
CA ARG A 46 -7.27 -6.45 6.90
C ARG A 46 -8.12 -5.47 7.72
N LYS A 47 -7.52 -4.40 8.23
CA LYS A 47 -8.22 -3.35 8.96
C LYS A 47 -9.35 -2.76 8.13
N TRP A 48 -9.05 -2.30 6.91
CA TRP A 48 -10.05 -1.65 6.08
C TRP A 48 -11.07 -2.61 5.47
N ALA A 49 -10.71 -3.89 5.29
CA ALA A 49 -11.68 -4.92 4.93
C ALA A 49 -12.74 -5.14 6.03
N ALA A 50 -12.39 -4.89 7.30
CA ALA A 50 -13.34 -4.96 8.42
C ALA A 50 -14.09 -3.63 8.64
N GLU A 51 -13.37 -2.51 8.64
CA GLU A 51 -13.94 -1.19 8.99
C GLU A 51 -14.72 -0.53 7.84
N ALA A 52 -14.35 -0.78 6.58
CA ALA A 52 -14.95 -0.17 5.41
C ALA A 52 -14.95 -1.14 4.20
N PRO A 53 -15.63 -2.30 4.31
CA PRO A 53 -15.51 -3.41 3.38
C PRO A 53 -15.79 -3.03 1.91
N ASP A 54 -16.80 -2.19 1.68
CA ASP A 54 -17.27 -1.80 0.35
C ASP A 54 -16.47 -0.65 -0.27
N ARG A 55 -15.54 -0.05 0.46
CA ARG A 55 -14.70 1.03 -0.07
C ARG A 55 -13.75 0.45 -1.12
N ALA A 56 -13.66 1.11 -2.27
CA ALA A 56 -12.69 0.75 -3.30
C ALA A 56 -11.25 0.89 -2.76
N TRP A 57 -10.47 -0.18 -2.89
CA TRP A 57 -9.04 -0.19 -2.63
C TRP A 57 -8.25 0.15 -3.90
N LEU A 58 -8.55 -0.55 -4.99
CA LEU A 58 -7.92 -0.33 -6.30
C LEU A 58 -8.97 -0.16 -7.39
N GLY A 59 -8.60 0.57 -8.44
CA GLY A 59 -9.39 0.70 -9.65
C GLY A 59 -8.50 0.72 -10.88
N LYS A 60 -8.93 0.03 -11.95
CA LYS A 60 -8.34 0.16 -13.29
C LYS A 60 -9.43 0.46 -14.31
N ARG A 61 -9.06 1.08 -15.42
CA ARG A 61 -9.96 1.28 -16.56
C ARG A 61 -9.96 0.01 -17.41
N ARG A 62 -11.14 -0.48 -17.78
CA ARG A 62 -11.25 -1.55 -18.78
C ARG A 62 -10.74 -1.06 -20.14
N ALA A 63 -10.22 -1.97 -20.94
CA ALA A 63 -9.90 -1.68 -22.34
C ALA A 63 -11.20 -1.34 -23.09
N ALA A 64 -11.14 -0.31 -23.94
CA ALA A 64 -12.22 0.09 -24.83
C ALA A 64 -11.65 0.35 -26.23
N LYS A 65 -12.51 0.22 -27.27
CA LYS A 65 -12.11 0.49 -28.65
C LYS A 65 -11.74 1.96 -28.88
N GLU A 66 -12.43 2.87 -28.21
CA GLU A 66 -12.18 4.30 -28.24
C GLU A 66 -12.30 4.88 -26.82
N GLY A 67 -11.43 5.82 -26.47
CA GLY A 67 -11.41 6.48 -25.16
C GLY A 67 -11.06 5.58 -23.98
N LEU A 68 -11.38 6.05 -22.77
CA LEU A 68 -11.20 5.27 -21.53
C LEU A 68 -12.45 4.41 -21.28
N GLY A 69 -12.26 3.12 -21.02
CA GLY A 69 -13.36 2.23 -20.66
C GLY A 69 -13.96 2.48 -19.28
N SER A 70 -14.93 1.65 -18.91
CA SER A 70 -15.54 1.70 -17.57
C SER A 70 -14.51 1.37 -16.48
N TRP A 71 -14.77 1.84 -15.26
CA TRP A 71 -13.98 1.44 -14.10
C TRP A 71 -14.25 -0.01 -13.75
N GLU A 72 -13.17 -0.74 -13.48
CA GLU A 72 -13.17 -1.97 -12.74
C GLU A 72 -12.58 -1.68 -11.36
N LEU A 73 -13.41 -1.81 -10.33
CA LEU A 73 -13.05 -1.51 -8.95
C LEU A 73 -12.91 -2.81 -8.16
N LEU A 74 -11.97 -2.81 -7.23
CA LEU A 74 -11.75 -3.87 -6.24
C LEU A 74 -11.93 -3.27 -4.85
N THR A 75 -12.89 -3.81 -4.09
CA THR A 75 -13.18 -3.37 -2.71
C THR A 75 -12.14 -3.91 -1.73
N TYR A 76 -12.02 -3.31 -0.55
CA TYR A 76 -11.13 -3.83 0.50
C TYR A 76 -11.50 -5.26 0.93
N ALA A 77 -12.80 -5.57 1.05
CA ALA A 77 -13.25 -6.92 1.38
C ALA A 77 -12.84 -7.95 0.32
N ASP A 78 -13.05 -7.65 -0.97
CA ASP A 78 -12.66 -8.54 -2.06
C ASP A 78 -11.14 -8.65 -2.21
N ALA A 79 -10.42 -7.57 -1.98
CA ALA A 79 -8.96 -7.56 -1.98
C ALA A 79 -8.42 -8.51 -0.91
N ASN A 80 -8.85 -8.36 0.35
CA ASN A 80 -8.39 -9.20 1.45
C ASN A 80 -8.68 -10.69 1.19
N ARG A 81 -9.87 -11.01 0.68
CA ARG A 81 -10.25 -12.38 0.31
C ARG A 81 -9.35 -12.96 -0.79
N LYS A 82 -9.11 -12.21 -1.87
CA LYS A 82 -8.28 -12.64 -3.01
C LYS A 82 -6.81 -12.77 -2.63
N VAL A 83 -6.26 -11.81 -1.90
CA VAL A 83 -4.89 -11.83 -1.38
C VAL A 83 -4.68 -13.04 -0.48
N SER A 84 -5.61 -13.31 0.44
CA SER A 84 -5.53 -14.47 1.33
C SER A 84 -5.57 -15.79 0.56
N ALA A 85 -6.42 -15.88 -0.46
CA ALA A 85 -6.49 -17.07 -1.31
C ALA A 85 -5.19 -17.29 -2.12
N ILE A 86 -4.59 -16.23 -2.65
CA ILE A 86 -3.30 -16.31 -3.37
C ILE A 86 -2.19 -16.75 -2.41
N ALA A 87 -2.12 -16.15 -1.22
CA ALA A 87 -1.12 -16.49 -0.22
C ALA A 87 -1.19 -17.98 0.16
N GLN A 88 -2.39 -18.48 0.48
CA GLN A 88 -2.59 -19.90 0.78
C GLN A 88 -2.18 -20.77 -0.41
N ALA A 89 -2.55 -20.39 -1.63
CA ALA A 89 -2.24 -21.16 -2.81
C ALA A 89 -0.72 -21.18 -3.12
N LEU A 90 0.04 -20.17 -2.73
CA LEU A 90 1.51 -20.17 -2.81
C LEU A 90 2.11 -21.12 -1.77
N LEU A 91 1.62 -21.06 -0.52
CA LEU A 91 2.04 -21.97 0.55
C LEU A 91 1.77 -23.44 0.18
N ASP A 92 0.59 -23.74 -0.35
CA ASP A 92 0.21 -25.09 -0.81
C ASP A 92 1.11 -25.62 -1.93
N ARG A 93 1.75 -24.72 -2.69
CA ARG A 93 2.73 -25.05 -3.74
C ARG A 93 4.16 -25.13 -3.23
N GLY A 94 4.38 -24.97 -1.92
CA GLY A 94 5.69 -25.07 -1.28
C GLY A 94 6.53 -23.78 -1.33
N PHE A 95 5.94 -22.64 -1.70
CA PHE A 95 6.64 -21.36 -1.64
C PHE A 95 6.84 -20.91 -0.18
N ASN A 96 7.91 -20.18 0.05
CA ASN A 96 8.40 -19.70 1.35
C ASN A 96 9.40 -18.54 1.15
N GLN A 97 9.96 -18.03 2.25
CA GLN A 97 10.92 -16.90 2.26
C GLN A 97 12.18 -17.11 1.41
N GLN A 98 12.52 -18.35 1.04
CA GLN A 98 13.68 -18.70 0.21
C GLN A 98 13.31 -18.90 -1.26
N THR A 99 12.02 -18.84 -1.62
CA THR A 99 11.52 -19.07 -2.98
C THR A 99 10.85 -17.80 -3.51
N PRO A 100 11.64 -16.88 -4.11
CA PRO A 100 11.11 -15.62 -4.59
C PRO A 100 10.15 -15.80 -5.77
N VAL A 101 9.15 -14.92 -5.86
CA VAL A 101 8.23 -14.83 -6.99
C VAL A 101 8.64 -13.68 -7.90
N MET A 102 8.83 -13.95 -9.19
CA MET A 102 8.98 -12.92 -10.22
C MET A 102 7.63 -12.59 -10.85
N ILE A 103 7.25 -11.31 -10.85
CA ILE A 103 6.01 -10.83 -11.46
C ILE A 103 6.35 -10.06 -12.74
N LEU A 104 6.09 -10.66 -13.90
CA LEU A 104 6.23 -10.00 -15.21
C LEU A 104 4.85 -9.56 -15.72
N SER A 105 4.46 -8.34 -15.38
CA SER A 105 3.20 -7.77 -15.85
C SER A 105 3.26 -6.24 -15.91
N GLY A 106 2.32 -5.65 -16.65
CA GLY A 106 2.05 -4.21 -16.56
C GLY A 106 1.30 -3.84 -15.27
N ASN A 107 0.98 -2.55 -15.12
CA ASN A 107 0.17 -2.05 -14.02
C ASN A 107 -1.26 -2.61 -14.10
N SER A 108 -1.65 -3.45 -13.14
CA SER A 108 -2.94 -4.11 -13.10
C SER A 108 -3.38 -4.46 -11.68
N ILE A 109 -4.66 -4.74 -11.50
CA ILE A 109 -5.19 -5.26 -10.23
C ILE A 109 -4.57 -6.62 -9.93
N GLU A 110 -4.36 -7.46 -10.95
CA GLU A 110 -3.78 -8.79 -10.82
C GLU A 110 -2.31 -8.73 -10.37
N HIS A 111 -1.55 -7.75 -10.85
CA HIS A 111 -0.18 -7.48 -10.37
C HIS A 111 -0.20 -7.20 -8.87
N ALA A 112 -1.04 -6.27 -8.41
CA ALA A 112 -1.15 -5.93 -7.00
C ALA A 112 -1.60 -7.14 -6.16
N LEU A 113 -2.59 -7.91 -6.63
CA LEU A 113 -3.06 -9.10 -5.92
C LEU A 113 -1.96 -10.15 -5.75
N MET A 114 -1.14 -10.40 -6.78
CA MET A 114 -0.01 -11.32 -6.68
C MET A 114 1.06 -10.79 -5.73
N THR A 115 1.42 -9.50 -5.81
CA THR A 115 2.40 -8.87 -4.92
C THR A 115 1.98 -8.99 -3.45
N TYR A 116 0.75 -8.61 -3.12
CA TYR A 116 0.26 -8.69 -1.73
C TYR A 116 0.04 -10.14 -1.28
N GLY A 117 -0.34 -11.04 -2.19
CA GLY A 117 -0.45 -12.47 -1.89
C GLY A 117 0.90 -13.09 -1.53
N ALA A 118 1.96 -12.75 -2.28
CA ALA A 118 3.32 -13.17 -1.98
C ALA A 118 3.81 -12.61 -0.64
N ILE A 119 3.65 -11.29 -0.40
CA ILE A 119 4.01 -10.66 0.89
C ILE A 119 3.28 -11.34 2.08
N MET A 120 2.03 -11.73 1.90
CA MET A 120 1.26 -12.41 2.95
C MET A 120 1.72 -13.86 3.18
N ALA A 121 2.19 -14.55 2.14
CA ALA A 121 2.72 -15.91 2.26
C ALA A 121 4.09 -15.96 2.99
N GLY A 122 4.80 -14.83 3.07
CA GLY A 122 6.12 -14.73 3.66
C GLY A 122 7.19 -14.96 2.61
#